data_AF-A0A7V9RIT4-F1
#
_entry.id   AF-A0A7V9RIT4-F1
#
_cell.length_a   1.000
_cell.length_b   1.000
_cell.length_c   1.000
_cell.angle_alpha   90.00
_cell.angle_beta   90.00
_cell.angle_gamma   90.00
#
_symmetry.space_group_name_H-M   'P 1'
#
loop_
_entity.id
_entity.type
_entity.pdbx_description
1 polymer ?
#
loop_
_entity_poly.entity_id
_entity_poly.type
_entity_poly.pdbx_seq_one_letter_code
_entity_poly.pdbx_strand_id
1 'polypeptide(L)'
;MTPPEAIGVDLGGTKLLTGVVDADLKVHHESRESSTGASEEEVLQALEEEILEAKQARPDAVAAGIGIPCTIDRERGVAINAVNLEITDVPIRDLLRERTGMDVYVDNDANVAALAEHRFGAAKDTSNAVMLTIGTGIGGGVIIDGEL
;
A
#
# COMPACT_ATOMS: atom_id res chain seq x y z
N MET A 1 10.12 -5.45 -24.55
CA MET A 1 9.67 -4.35 -23.68
C MET A 1 9.86 -4.85 -22.27
N THR A 2 10.50 -4.06 -21.39
CA THR A 2 10.57 -4.40 -19.97
C THR A 2 9.14 -4.43 -19.42
N PRO A 3 8.76 -5.43 -18.60
CA PRO A 3 7.45 -5.41 -17.95
C PRO A 3 7.28 -4.12 -17.15
N PRO A 4 6.07 -3.54 -17.10
CA PRO A 4 5.85 -2.35 -16.29
C PRO A 4 6.17 -2.66 -14.81
N GLU A 5 6.90 -1.75 -14.18
CA GLU A 5 7.25 -1.81 -12.76
C GLU A 5 6.30 -0.91 -11.96
N ALA A 6 5.98 -1.31 -10.74
CA ALA A 6 5.20 -0.51 -9.81
C ALA A 6 5.88 -0.45 -8.45
N ILE A 7 5.67 0.66 -7.74
CA ILE A 7 6.11 0.85 -6.37
C ILE A 7 5.01 0.29 -5.46
N GLY A 8 5.36 -0.57 -4.52
CA GLY A 8 4.51 -1.01 -3.43
C GLY A 8 5.04 -0.46 -2.11
N VAL A 9 4.16 0.15 -1.31
CA VAL A 9 4.48 0.66 0.01
C VAL A 9 3.55 0.02 1.04
N ASP A 10 4.11 -0.63 2.05
CA ASP A 10 3.38 -1.21 3.19
C ASP A 10 3.75 -0.43 4.45
N LEU A 11 2.82 0.42 4.89
CA LEU A 11 2.95 1.14 6.15
C LEU A 11 2.32 0.31 7.26
N GLY A 12 3.11 -0.46 7.98
CA GLY A 12 2.67 -1.08 9.23
C GLY A 12 2.73 -0.12 10.42
N GLY A 13 2.25 -0.58 11.58
CA GLY A 13 2.28 0.25 12.80
C GLY A 13 3.68 0.53 13.38
N THR A 14 4.73 -0.14 12.89
CA THR A 14 6.12 0.06 13.36
C THR A 14 7.16 0.15 12.25
N LYS A 15 6.76 -0.14 11.01
CA LYS A 15 7.66 -0.31 9.87
C LYS A 15 7.00 0.27 8.63
N LEU A 16 7.81 0.88 7.80
CA LEU A 16 7.46 1.28 6.45
C LEU A 16 8.34 0.45 5.49
N LEU A 17 7.71 -0.34 4.64
CA LEU A 17 8.40 -1.19 3.67
C LEU A 17 8.07 -0.70 2.28
N THR A 18 9.09 -0.50 1.45
CA THR A 18 8.92 -0.07 0.06
C THR A 18 9.61 -1.06 -0.86
N GLY A 19 8.95 -1.40 -1.96
CA GLY A 19 9.53 -2.26 -2.99
C GLY A 19 9.14 -1.81 -4.39
N VAL A 20 10.07 -1.86 -5.34
CA VAL A 20 9.73 -1.77 -6.77
C VAL A 20 9.63 -3.17 -7.33
N VAL A 21 8.47 -3.51 -7.89
CA VAL A 21 8.14 -4.88 -8.31
C VAL A 21 7.67 -4.88 -9.76
N ASP A 22 8.10 -5.88 -10.54
CA ASP A 22 7.60 -6.09 -11.91
C ASP A 22 6.43 -7.10 -11.97
N ALA A 23 5.90 -7.32 -13.16
CA ALA A 23 4.79 -8.25 -13.39
C ALA A 23 5.12 -9.73 -13.09
N ASP A 24 6.41 -10.08 -13.03
CA ASP A 24 6.90 -11.42 -12.65
C ASP A 24 7.18 -11.52 -11.15
N LEU A 25 6.76 -10.51 -10.36
CA LEU A 25 6.96 -10.38 -8.92
C LEU A 25 8.42 -10.27 -8.49
N LYS A 26 9.31 -9.86 -9.41
CA LYS A 26 10.70 -9.63 -9.07
C LYS A 26 10.84 -8.28 -8.38
N VAL A 27 11.46 -8.29 -7.21
CA VAL A 27 11.82 -7.07 -6.47
C VAL A 27 13.13 -6.51 -7.04
N HIS A 28 13.08 -5.23 -7.38
CA HIS A 28 14.10 -4.49 -8.12
C HIS A 28 14.78 -3.41 -7.27
N HIS A 29 14.10 -2.98 -6.22
CA HIS A 29 14.55 -2.06 -5.19
C HIS A 29 13.74 -2.38 -3.93
N GLU A 30 14.36 -2.25 -2.77
CA GLU A 30 13.73 -2.47 -1.46
C GLU A 30 14.29 -1.45 -0.48
N SER A 31 13.40 -0.82 0.29
CA SER A 31 13.72 0.03 1.44
C SER A 31 12.91 -0.41 2.65
N ARG A 32 13.47 -0.17 3.84
CA ARG A 32 12.82 -0.47 5.12
C ARG A 32 13.18 0.58 6.14
N GLU A 33 12.19 1.36 6.51
CA GLU A 33 12.30 2.38 7.53
C GLU A 33 11.45 2.04 8.77
N SER A 34 11.82 2.63 9.89
CA SER A 34 11.01 2.54 11.11
C SER A 34 9.89 3.56 11.03
N SER A 35 8.64 3.13 11.25
CA SER A 35 7.51 4.05 11.45
C SER A 35 7.14 4.05 12.93
N THR A 36 6.88 5.21 13.53
CA THR A 36 6.34 5.27 14.90
C THR A 36 5.29 6.36 14.97
N GLY A 37 4.14 6.05 15.58
CA GLY A 37 3.06 6.97 15.96
C GLY A 37 3.17 8.36 15.38
N ALA A 38 2.69 8.50 14.15
CA ALA A 38 2.93 9.65 13.30
C ALA A 38 1.64 10.48 13.16
N SER A 39 1.81 11.80 13.21
CA SER A 39 0.81 12.76 12.77
C SER A 39 0.48 12.57 11.28
N GLU A 40 -0.65 13.10 10.82
CA GLU A 40 -1.04 13.08 9.40
C GLU A 40 0.11 13.53 8.47
N GLU A 41 0.76 14.65 8.78
CA GLU A 41 1.83 15.20 7.94
C GLU A 41 3.09 14.32 7.96
N GLU A 42 3.45 13.76 9.12
CA GLU A 42 4.59 12.84 9.21
C GLU A 42 4.35 11.56 8.38
N VAL A 43 3.12 11.07 8.35
CA VAL A 43 2.74 9.93 7.48
C VAL A 43 2.85 10.32 6.00
N LEU A 44 2.28 11.46 5.61
CA LEU A 44 2.34 11.93 4.22
C LEU A 44 3.78 12.15 3.77
N GLN A 45 4.60 12.78 4.60
CA GLN A 45 6.00 13.03 4.30
C GLN A 45 6.80 11.72 4.17
N ALA A 46 6.63 10.77 5.08
CA ALA A 46 7.32 9.48 5.00
C ALA A 46 6.93 8.68 3.74
N LEU A 47 5.64 8.67 3.39
CA LEU A 47 5.17 8.02 2.16
C LEU A 47 5.70 8.73 0.91
N GLU A 48 5.73 10.07 0.90
CA GLU A 48 6.29 10.87 -0.18
C GLU A 48 7.78 10.57 -0.39
N GLU A 49 8.58 10.59 0.68
CA GLU A 49 10.02 10.35 0.65
C GLU A 49 10.33 8.96 0.08
N GLU A 50 9.66 7.92 0.57
CA GLU A 50 9.84 6.54 0.10
C GLU A 50 9.44 6.35 -1.36
N ILE A 51 8.31 6.94 -1.79
CA ILE A 51 7.87 6.86 -3.18
C ILE A 51 8.88 7.56 -4.10
N LEU A 52 9.36 8.74 -3.73
CA LEU A 52 10.31 9.49 -4.52
C LEU A 52 11.69 8.82 -4.58
N GLU A 53 12.15 8.23 -3.47
CA GLU A 53 13.40 7.45 -3.45
C GLU A 53 13.30 6.23 -4.38
N ALA A 54 12.22 5.44 -4.25
CA ALA A 54 11.98 4.28 -5.10
C ALA A 54 11.86 4.68 -6.59
N LYS A 55 11.18 5.80 -6.88
CA LYS A 55 11.07 6.36 -8.24
C LYS A 55 12.40 6.84 -8.78
N GLN A 56 13.27 7.43 -7.95
CA GLN A 56 14.61 7.84 -8.35
C GLN A 56 15.48 6.61 -8.66
N ALA A 57 15.37 5.55 -7.85
CA ALA A 57 16.07 4.29 -8.09
C ALA A 57 15.55 3.58 -9.35
N ARG A 58 14.25 3.66 -9.63
CA ARG A 58 13.56 3.04 -10.78
C ARG A 58 12.68 4.04 -11.53
N PRO A 59 13.26 4.87 -12.41
CA PRO A 59 12.52 5.92 -13.13
C PRO A 59 11.38 5.41 -14.02
N ASP A 60 11.40 4.15 -14.42
CA ASP A 60 10.38 3.54 -15.28
C ASP A 60 9.15 3.01 -14.51
N ALA A 61 9.16 3.04 -13.17
CA ALA A 61 8.02 2.63 -12.36
C ALA A 61 6.79 3.51 -12.65
N VAL A 62 5.65 2.91 -13.00
CA VAL A 62 4.52 3.65 -13.59
C VAL A 62 3.53 4.19 -12.56
N ALA A 63 3.45 3.57 -11.38
CA ALA A 63 2.50 3.92 -10.33
C ALA A 63 3.01 3.48 -8.95
N ALA A 64 2.38 4.00 -7.89
CA ALA A 64 2.57 3.57 -6.51
C ALA A 64 1.27 3.02 -5.91
N GLY A 65 1.34 1.85 -5.29
CA GLY A 65 0.26 1.24 -4.50
C GLY A 65 0.64 1.23 -3.01
N ILE A 66 -0.27 1.67 -2.15
CA ILE A 66 -0.01 1.85 -0.72
C ILE A 66 -1.00 1.02 0.10
N GLY A 67 -0.49 0.17 0.98
CA GLY A 67 -1.24 -0.45 2.07
C GLY A 67 -1.04 0.34 3.36
N ILE A 68 -2.12 0.80 3.98
CA ILE A 68 -2.10 1.60 5.21
C ILE A 68 -3.12 1.07 6.24
N PRO A 69 -2.85 1.06 7.55
CA PRO A 69 -3.74 0.55 8.60
C PRO A 69 -4.84 1.56 8.94
N CYS A 70 -5.57 1.99 7.91
CA CYS A 70 -6.71 2.88 7.98
C CYS A 70 -7.94 2.19 7.40
N THR A 71 -9.12 2.66 7.81
CA THR A 71 -10.33 2.47 7.00
C THR A 71 -10.24 3.39 5.79
N ILE A 72 -10.26 2.82 4.59
CA ILE A 72 -10.14 3.57 3.35
C ILE A 72 -11.49 3.63 2.62
N ASP A 73 -11.92 4.83 2.26
CA ASP A 73 -12.86 5.03 1.16
C ASP A 73 -12.10 4.88 -0.15
N ARG A 74 -12.19 3.71 -0.77
CA ARG A 74 -11.42 3.34 -1.96
C ARG A 74 -11.79 4.19 -3.18
N GLU A 75 -13.07 4.55 -3.32
CA GLU A 75 -13.56 5.35 -4.44
C GLU A 75 -12.97 6.77 -4.38
N ARG A 76 -13.08 7.41 -3.21
CA ARG A 76 -12.55 8.75 -2.98
C ARG A 76 -11.05 8.80 -2.72
N GLY A 77 -10.42 7.67 -2.38
CA GLY A 77 -9.01 7.61 -1.97
C GLY A 77 -8.76 8.32 -0.64
N VAL A 78 -9.74 8.28 0.27
CA VAL A 78 -9.73 9.00 1.55
C VAL A 78 -9.49 8.00 2.68
N ALA A 79 -8.52 8.29 3.54
CA ALA A 79 -8.34 7.60 4.80
C ALA A 79 -9.33 8.17 5.84
N ILE A 80 -10.40 7.43 6.10
CA ILE A 80 -11.51 7.87 6.95
C ILE A 80 -11.05 7.98 8.40
N ASN A 81 -10.37 6.94 8.90
CA ASN A 81 -9.80 6.92 10.24
C ASN A 81 -8.71 5.85 10.37
N ALA A 82 -7.85 6.02 11.37
CA ALA A 82 -6.87 5.04 11.79
C ALA A 82 -6.98 4.78 13.29
N VAL A 83 -6.61 3.57 13.73
CA VAL A 83 -6.60 3.24 15.17
C VAL A 83 -5.35 3.79 15.86
N ASN A 84 -4.20 3.76 15.16
CA ASN A 84 -2.88 4.07 15.74
C ASN A 84 -2.16 5.23 15.04
N LEU A 85 -2.83 5.97 14.14
CA LEU A 85 -2.30 7.15 13.45
C LEU A 85 -3.26 8.31 13.65
N GLU A 86 -2.75 9.55 13.65
CA GLU A 86 -3.59 10.76 13.76
C GLU A 86 -4.19 11.13 12.40
N ILE A 87 -4.96 10.21 11.81
CA ILE A 87 -5.60 10.34 10.50
C ILE A 87 -7.11 10.38 10.67
N THR A 88 -7.77 11.40 10.13
CA THR A 88 -9.23 11.50 10.06
C THR A 88 -9.65 12.26 8.80
N ASP A 89 -10.42 11.60 7.92
CA ASP A 89 -10.92 12.13 6.65
C ASP A 89 -9.85 12.77 5.73
N VAL A 90 -8.68 12.12 5.63
CA VAL A 90 -7.53 12.63 4.87
C VAL A 90 -7.58 12.13 3.42
N PRO A 91 -7.56 13.00 2.39
CA PRO A 91 -7.54 12.61 0.98
C PRO A 91 -6.15 12.13 0.53
N ILE A 92 -5.64 11.10 1.19
CA ILE A 92 -4.24 10.64 1.10
C ILE A 92 -3.79 10.34 -0.33
N ARG A 93 -4.67 9.76 -1.16
CA ARG A 93 -4.36 9.45 -2.56
C ARG A 93 -4.03 10.72 -3.34
N ASP A 94 -4.88 11.73 -3.24
CA ASP A 94 -4.78 12.93 -4.06
C ASP A 94 -3.64 13.83 -3.56
N LEU A 95 -3.42 13.89 -2.24
CA LEU A 95 -2.27 14.57 -1.64
C LEU A 95 -0.94 13.95 -2.10
N LEU A 96 -0.82 12.62 -2.09
CA LEU A 96 0.40 11.95 -2.55
C LEU A 96 0.59 12.04 -4.07
N ARG A 97 -0.48 12.04 -4.86
CA ARG A 97 -0.40 12.34 -6.31
C ARG A 97 0.16 13.72 -6.56
N GLU A 98 -0.30 14.73 -5.83
CA GLU A 98 0.18 16.10 -5.94
C GLU A 98 1.67 16.21 -5.55
N ARG A 99 2.05 15.61 -4.41
CA ARG A 99 3.41 15.63 -3.88
C ARG A 99 4.42 14.90 -4.75
N THR A 100 4.05 13.71 -5.25
CA THR A 100 4.99 12.83 -5.97
C THR A 100 4.94 12.98 -7.49
N GLY A 101 3.84 13.53 -8.03
CA GLY A 101 3.57 13.55 -9.47
C GLY A 101 3.30 12.17 -10.08
N MET A 102 3.12 11.13 -9.26
CA MET A 102 2.86 9.76 -9.71
C MET A 102 1.39 9.38 -9.58
N ASP A 103 0.95 8.40 -10.38
CA ASP A 103 -0.34 7.74 -10.13
C ASP A 103 -0.25 6.94 -8.82
N VAL A 104 -1.01 7.37 -7.81
CA VAL A 104 -1.10 6.69 -6.51
C VAL A 104 -2.44 5.96 -6.36
N TYR A 105 -2.38 4.78 -5.76
CA TYR A 105 -3.50 3.98 -5.29
C TYR A 105 -3.29 3.64 -3.82
N VAL A 106 -4.37 3.60 -3.05
CA VAL A 106 -4.34 3.33 -1.61
C VAL A 106 -5.50 2.43 -1.22
N ASP A 107 -5.23 1.50 -0.32
CA ASP A 107 -6.25 0.69 0.35
C ASP A 107 -5.74 0.28 1.74
N ASN A 108 -6.60 -0.38 2.51
CA ASN A 108 -6.20 -0.97 3.77
C ASN A 108 -5.08 -2.03 3.56
N ASP A 109 -4.10 -2.06 4.45
CA ASP A 109 -2.98 -3.02 4.45
C ASP A 109 -3.43 -4.49 4.33
N ALA A 110 -4.41 -4.92 5.12
CA ALA A 110 -4.92 -6.29 5.08
C ALA A 110 -5.70 -6.60 3.78
N ASN A 111 -6.39 -5.61 3.22
CA ASN A 111 -7.04 -5.72 1.91
C ASN A 111 -6.02 -5.95 0.79
N VAL A 112 -4.94 -5.16 0.75
CA VAL A 112 -3.89 -5.31 -0.27
C VAL A 112 -3.17 -6.65 -0.11
N ALA A 113 -2.94 -7.10 1.13
CA ALA A 113 -2.38 -8.43 1.38
C ALA A 113 -3.31 -9.55 0.85
N ALA A 114 -4.62 -9.45 1.08
CA ALA A 114 -5.61 -10.40 0.56
C ALA A 114 -5.62 -10.42 -0.98
N LEU A 115 -5.55 -9.24 -1.61
CA LEU A 115 -5.48 -9.11 -3.05
C LEU A 115 -4.20 -9.74 -3.62
N ALA A 116 -3.06 -9.57 -2.95
CA ALA A 116 -1.80 -10.20 -3.34
C ALA A 116 -1.87 -11.73 -3.24
N GLU A 117 -2.39 -12.26 -2.13
CA GLU A 117 -2.57 -13.71 -1.94
C GLU A 117 -3.56 -14.32 -2.94
N HIS A 118 -4.60 -13.58 -3.33
CA HIS A 118 -5.55 -14.01 -4.35
C HIS A 118 -4.97 -14.01 -5.76
N ARG A 119 -4.17 -13.00 -6.12
CA ARG A 119 -3.58 -12.91 -7.46
C ARG A 119 -2.38 -13.83 -7.64
N PHE A 120 -1.57 -13.97 -6.60
CA PHE A 120 -0.21 -14.50 -6.72
C PHE A 120 0.14 -15.56 -5.68
N GLY A 121 -0.63 -15.67 -4.59
CA GLY A 121 -0.30 -16.49 -3.44
C GLY A 121 -1.23 -17.68 -3.21
N ALA A 122 -1.50 -17.96 -1.93
CA ALA A 122 -2.19 -19.16 -1.47
C ALA A 122 -3.68 -19.20 -1.82
N ALA A 123 -4.30 -18.06 -2.12
CA ALA A 123 -5.70 -17.96 -2.52
C ALA A 123 -5.88 -17.91 -4.05
N LYS A 124 -4.81 -18.13 -4.82
CA LYS A 124 -4.87 -18.21 -6.28
C LYS A 124 -5.88 -19.27 -6.73
N ASP A 125 -6.56 -18.98 -7.83
CA ASP A 125 -7.56 -19.84 -8.48
C ASP A 125 -8.83 -20.09 -7.62
N THR A 126 -9.03 -19.32 -6.54
CA THR A 126 -10.26 -19.32 -5.76
C THR A 126 -11.16 -18.14 -6.12
N SER A 127 -12.48 -18.33 -6.03
CA SER A 127 -13.45 -17.25 -6.19
C SER A 127 -13.81 -16.58 -4.87
N ASN A 128 -13.66 -17.28 -3.75
CA ASN A 128 -14.01 -16.77 -2.43
C ASN A 128 -12.90 -17.12 -1.44
N ALA A 129 -12.40 -16.12 -0.72
CA ALA A 129 -11.34 -16.30 0.26
C ALA A 129 -11.49 -15.29 1.40
N VAL A 130 -10.99 -15.66 2.58
CA VAL A 130 -10.84 -14.74 3.71
C VAL A 130 -9.39 -14.81 4.16
N MET A 131 -8.73 -13.66 4.21
CA MET A 131 -7.40 -13.52 4.78
C MET A 131 -7.50 -12.84 6.13
N LEU A 132 -6.76 -13.35 7.11
CA LEU A 132 -6.59 -12.73 8.42
C LEU A 132 -5.11 -12.41 8.61
N THR A 133 -4.79 -11.16 8.88
CA THR A 133 -3.43 -10.73 9.26
C THR A 133 -3.36 -10.69 10.78
N ILE A 134 -2.48 -11.50 11.37
CA ILE A 134 -2.35 -11.63 12.84
C ILE A 134 -0.96 -11.12 13.24
N GLY A 135 -0.93 -10.00 13.95
CA GLY A 135 0.30 -9.35 14.42
C GLY A 135 0.04 -8.52 15.66
N THR A 136 0.46 -7.25 15.65
CA THR A 136 0.15 -6.30 16.74
C THR A 136 -1.36 -6.08 16.90
N GLY A 137 -2.11 -6.21 15.80
CA GLY A 137 -3.57 -6.26 15.77
C GLY A 137 -4.06 -7.44 14.91
N ILE A 138 -5.37 -7.47 14.69
CA ILE A 138 -6.02 -8.39 13.75
C ILE A 138 -6.63 -7.55 12.64
N GLY A 139 -6.18 -7.78 11.41
CA GLY A 139 -6.79 -7.26 10.20
C GLY A 139 -7.35 -8.39 9.34
N GLY A 140 -8.04 -8.04 8.26
CA GLY A 140 -8.45 -9.02 7.28
C GLY A 140 -9.00 -8.40 6.01
N GLY A 141 -8.95 -9.19 4.93
CA GLY A 141 -9.56 -8.88 3.65
C GLY A 141 -10.41 -10.06 3.19
N VAL A 142 -11.48 -9.77 2.47
CA VAL A 142 -12.43 -10.78 1.98
C VAL A 142 -12.48 -10.67 0.46
N ILE A 143 -12.33 -11.81 -0.21
CA ILE A 143 -12.56 -11.94 -1.65
C ILE A 143 -13.89 -12.65 -1.85
N ILE A 144 -14.80 -12.06 -2.64
CA ILE A 144 -16.10 -12.63 -3.02
C ILE A 144 -16.23 -12.58 -4.54
N ASP A 145 -16.57 -13.70 -5.16
CA ASP A 145 -16.70 -13.84 -6.61
C ASP A 145 -15.48 -13.33 -7.42
N GLY A 146 -14.29 -13.43 -6.83
CA GLY A 146 -13.02 -13.00 -7.42
C GLY A 146 -12.68 -11.52 -7.23
N GLU A 147 -13.49 -10.78 -6.46
CA GLU A 147 -13.30 -9.36 -6.17
C GLU A 147 -13.04 -9.12 -4.68
N LEU A 148 -12.15 -8.17 -4.38
CA LEU A 148 -11.88 -7.64 -3.03
C LEU A 148 -12.93 -6.59 -2.66
#